data_AF-A0A645CXT0-F1
#
_entry.id   AF-A0A645CXT0-F1
#
_cell.length_a   1.000
_cell.length_b   1.000
_cell.length_c   1.000
_cell.angle_alpha   90.00
_cell.angle_beta   90.00
_cell.angle_gamma   90.00
#
_symmetry.space_group_name_H-M   'P 1'
#
loop_
_entity.id
_entity.type
_entity.pdbx_description
1 polymer ?
#
loop_
_entity_poly.entity_id
_entity_poly.type
_entity_poly.pdbx_seq_one_letter_code
_entity_poly.pdbx_strand_id
1 'polypeptide(L)'
;MNEVGLNANWLGKGLTDPRTQEFTKEVLNYMRDRLSMYQEQYGCLFNLEATPAESTTYRLAKHDVEKYPSIKTANQNGTPYYTNSSHLPVGFTDDIFSALDIQDDLQTLYTSGTVFHAFLGEKLPDWKSTATLVRKIAENYSLPYYTMSPTYSICPEHGYLTGEHFQCPQCGSDAEVYSRITGYYRPVQNWNEGKAQEFKDRVEYQQEKANREIQHVVLRKGAVQVPTMQAKVVTVSEVEPLEGIFLFVTPTCPNCKTAKRMLDEAGIQYQVIDAFEKPDMAETFHVQAAPSLVVVDKGHTEQTFATIQEIRGFCKGNNNN
;
A
#
# COMPACT_ATOMS: atom_id res chain seq x y z
N MET A 1 -8.95 -9.76 -3.40
CA MET A 1 -9.93 -8.65 -3.24
C MET A 1 -10.66 -8.31 -4.54
N ASN A 2 -10.00 -8.33 -5.70
CA ASN A 2 -10.68 -8.07 -6.98
C ASN A 2 -11.92 -8.95 -7.20
N GLU A 3 -11.80 -10.27 -7.04
CA GLU A 3 -12.93 -11.18 -7.25
C GLU A 3 -13.98 -11.09 -6.13
N VAL A 4 -13.61 -10.62 -4.93
CA VAL A 4 -14.60 -10.31 -3.87
C VAL A 4 -15.55 -9.23 -4.37
N GLY A 5 -15.03 -8.15 -4.96
CA GLY A 5 -15.87 -7.09 -5.53
C GLY A 5 -16.74 -7.55 -6.70
N LEU A 6 -16.22 -8.44 -7.56
CA LEU A 6 -16.97 -8.99 -8.70
C LEU A 6 -18.15 -9.88 -8.29
N ASN A 7 -18.00 -10.62 -7.19
CA ASN A 7 -18.97 -11.59 -6.69
C ASN A 7 -19.91 -11.02 -5.61
N ALA A 8 -19.53 -9.94 -4.92
CA ALA A 8 -20.41 -9.25 -4.01
C ALA A 8 -21.52 -8.54 -4.79
N ASN A 9 -22.76 -9.02 -4.67
CA ASN A 9 -23.92 -8.49 -5.43
C ASN A 9 -24.15 -6.97 -5.24
N TRP A 10 -23.73 -6.42 -4.11
CA TRP A 10 -23.86 -4.99 -3.79
C TRP A 10 -22.71 -4.12 -4.35
N LEU A 11 -21.59 -4.72 -4.77
CA LEU A 11 -20.51 -4.04 -5.52
C LEU A 11 -20.63 -4.31 -7.03
N GLY A 12 -20.59 -5.59 -7.40
CA GLY A 12 -20.67 -6.07 -8.78
C GLY A 12 -19.49 -5.67 -9.68
N LYS A 13 -18.40 -5.15 -9.11
CA LYS A 13 -17.27 -4.55 -9.83
C LYS A 13 -15.94 -4.90 -9.15
N GLY A 14 -14.91 -5.10 -9.96
CA GLY A 14 -13.56 -5.44 -9.48
C GLY A 14 -12.83 -4.24 -8.88
N LEU A 15 -11.53 -4.43 -8.58
CA LEU A 15 -10.68 -3.44 -7.90
C LEU A 15 -10.35 -2.20 -8.76
N THR A 16 -10.78 -2.19 -10.01
CA THR A 16 -10.68 -1.06 -10.92
C THR A 16 -11.78 -0.02 -10.69
N ASP A 17 -12.86 -0.37 -9.97
CA ASP A 17 -13.94 0.55 -9.59
C ASP A 17 -13.61 1.22 -8.24
N PRO A 18 -13.71 2.55 -8.12
CA PRO A 18 -13.42 3.27 -6.88
C PRO A 18 -14.22 2.78 -5.66
N ARG A 19 -15.45 2.28 -5.83
CA ARG A 19 -16.24 1.74 -4.72
C ARG A 19 -15.64 0.47 -4.14
N THR A 20 -15.08 -0.37 -5.01
CA THR A 20 -14.40 -1.61 -4.59
C THR A 20 -13.03 -1.29 -3.97
N GLN A 21 -12.36 -0.23 -4.44
CA GLN A 21 -11.14 0.27 -3.81
C GLN A 21 -11.41 0.74 -2.39
N GLU A 22 -12.45 1.56 -2.19
CA GLU A 22 -12.83 2.06 -0.87
C GLU A 22 -13.23 0.91 0.07
N PHE A 23 -14.07 -0.01 -0.40
CA PHE A 23 -14.39 -1.21 0.38
C PHE A 23 -13.15 -2.03 0.74
N THR A 24 -12.17 -2.13 -0.16
CA THR A 24 -10.92 -2.82 0.13
C THR A 24 -10.13 -2.10 1.22
N LYS A 25 -10.08 -0.75 1.21
CA LYS A 25 -9.47 0.04 2.29
C LYS A 25 -10.19 -0.18 3.62
N GLU A 26 -11.52 -0.20 3.63
CA GLU A 26 -12.31 -0.49 4.82
C GLU A 26 -11.99 -1.87 5.41
N VAL A 27 -11.95 -2.90 4.57
CA VAL A 27 -11.62 -4.27 4.99
C VAL A 27 -10.20 -4.36 5.56
N LEU A 28 -9.20 -3.77 4.88
CA LEU A 28 -7.81 -3.80 5.34
C LEU A 28 -7.64 -3.04 6.66
N ASN A 29 -8.26 -1.86 6.79
CA ASN A 29 -8.23 -1.11 8.06
C ASN A 29 -8.93 -1.87 9.19
N TYR A 30 -10.09 -2.46 8.91
CA TYR A 30 -10.76 -3.31 9.90
C TYR A 30 -9.87 -4.46 10.36
N MET A 31 -9.16 -5.13 9.45
CA MET A 31 -8.20 -6.17 9.82
C MET A 31 -7.06 -5.62 10.67
N ARG A 32 -6.49 -4.46 10.34
CA ARG A 32 -5.43 -3.81 11.15
C ARG A 32 -5.90 -3.48 12.57
N ASP A 33 -7.12 -2.96 12.71
CA ASP A 33 -7.69 -2.63 14.01
C ASP A 33 -7.86 -3.90 14.86
N ARG A 34 -8.36 -4.98 14.24
CA ARG A 34 -8.48 -6.29 14.90
C ARG A 34 -7.12 -6.85 15.31
N LEU A 35 -6.10 -6.74 14.46
CA LEU A 35 -4.74 -7.18 14.79
C LEU A 35 -4.19 -6.37 15.96
N SER A 36 -4.39 -5.05 15.97
CA SER A 36 -3.96 -4.19 17.10
C SER A 36 -4.59 -4.63 18.42
N MET A 37 -5.90 -4.93 18.43
CA MET A 37 -6.58 -5.49 19.60
C MET A 37 -5.98 -6.84 20.04
N TYR A 38 -5.65 -7.72 19.09
CA TYR A 38 -5.02 -9.01 19.39
C TYR A 38 -3.62 -8.83 19.98
N GLN A 39 -2.86 -7.83 19.52
CA GLN A 39 -1.55 -7.55 20.09
C GLN A 39 -1.66 -7.13 21.56
N GLU A 40 -2.62 -6.25 21.89
CA GLU A 40 -2.89 -5.86 23.28
C GLU A 40 -3.34 -7.06 24.12
N GLN A 41 -4.24 -7.89 23.58
CA GLN A 41 -4.84 -9.01 24.31
C GLN A 41 -3.83 -10.13 24.61
N TYR A 42 -2.98 -10.47 23.64
CA TYR A 42 -2.12 -11.64 23.73
C TYR A 42 -0.65 -11.31 24.01
N GLY A 43 -0.25 -10.04 23.97
CA GLY A 43 1.14 -9.62 24.19
C GLY A 43 2.11 -10.04 23.08
N CYS A 44 1.59 -10.41 21.91
CA CYS A 44 2.36 -10.83 20.74
C CYS A 44 2.15 -9.85 19.58
N LEU A 45 3.17 -9.60 18.76
CA LEU A 45 3.01 -8.80 17.55
C LEU A 45 2.32 -9.61 16.45
N PHE A 46 1.34 -8.99 15.79
CA PHE A 46 0.58 -9.56 14.67
C PHE A 46 0.67 -8.63 13.48
N ASN A 47 0.89 -9.19 12.30
CA ASN A 47 1.05 -8.43 11.07
C ASN A 47 0.00 -8.80 10.03
N LEU A 48 -0.21 -7.87 9.09
CA LEU A 48 -1.06 -8.06 7.92
C LEU A 48 -0.16 -8.15 6.69
N GLU A 49 -0.19 -9.29 6.02
CA GLU A 49 0.65 -9.58 4.85
C GLU A 49 -0.21 -9.78 3.59
N ALA A 50 0.25 -9.23 2.47
CA ALA A 50 -0.22 -9.57 1.15
C ALA A 50 0.44 -10.89 0.72
N THR A 51 -0.12 -12.01 1.18
CA THR A 51 0.47 -13.34 0.97
C THR A 51 0.82 -13.56 -0.52
N PRO A 52 1.98 -14.14 -0.86
CA PRO A 52 2.34 -14.46 -2.24
C PRO A 52 1.36 -15.43 -2.92
N ALA A 53 0.77 -16.33 -2.13
CA ALA A 53 -0.33 -17.22 -2.50
C ALA A 53 -0.15 -18.03 -3.80
N GLU A 54 1.09 -18.41 -4.14
CA GLU A 54 1.48 -19.03 -5.43
C GLU A 54 0.57 -20.18 -5.89
N SER A 55 0.25 -21.11 -4.99
CA SER A 55 -0.66 -22.23 -5.27
C SER A 55 -2.08 -21.98 -4.76
N THR A 56 -2.23 -21.12 -3.75
CA THR A 56 -3.50 -20.87 -3.07
C THR A 56 -4.50 -20.15 -3.99
N THR A 57 -4.06 -19.20 -4.82
CA THR A 57 -4.95 -18.50 -5.75
C THR A 57 -5.62 -19.44 -6.74
N TYR A 58 -4.88 -20.41 -7.28
CA TYR A 58 -5.39 -21.45 -8.16
C TYR A 58 -6.28 -22.43 -7.40
N ARG A 59 -5.78 -22.97 -6.27
CA ARG A 59 -6.45 -24.04 -5.53
C ARG A 59 -7.81 -23.60 -5.00
N LEU A 60 -7.91 -22.40 -4.43
CA LEU A 60 -9.18 -21.87 -3.93
C LEU A 60 -10.15 -21.62 -5.08
N ALA A 61 -9.70 -20.96 -6.16
CA ALA A 61 -10.54 -20.68 -7.32
C ALA A 61 -11.09 -21.98 -7.95
N LYS A 62 -10.28 -23.03 -8.06
CA LYS A 62 -10.71 -24.33 -8.56
C LYS A 62 -11.84 -24.93 -7.71
N HIS A 63 -11.66 -25.01 -6.40
CA HIS A 63 -12.68 -25.56 -5.51
C HIS A 63 -13.95 -24.71 -5.48
N ASP A 64 -13.81 -23.39 -5.57
CA ASP A 64 -14.94 -22.48 -5.59
C ASP A 64 -15.73 -22.60 -6.90
N VAL A 65 -15.07 -22.80 -8.05
CA VAL A 65 -15.75 -23.09 -9.32
C VAL A 65 -16.49 -24.43 -9.27
N GLU A 66 -15.89 -25.46 -8.69
CA GLU A 66 -16.53 -26.78 -8.50
C GLU A 66 -17.79 -26.68 -7.62
N LYS A 67 -17.74 -25.86 -6.56
CA LYS A 67 -18.85 -25.72 -5.60
C LYS A 67 -19.89 -24.69 -6.01
N TYR A 68 -19.48 -23.62 -6.69
CA TYR A 68 -20.28 -22.47 -7.05
C TYR A 68 -20.09 -22.14 -8.54
N PRO A 69 -20.81 -22.79 -9.47
CA PRO A 69 -20.57 -22.62 -10.90
C PRO A 69 -20.74 -21.19 -11.44
N SER A 70 -21.44 -20.32 -10.72
CA SER A 70 -21.61 -18.91 -11.07
C SER A 70 -20.52 -17.98 -10.54
N ILE A 71 -19.55 -18.50 -9.77
CA ILE A 71 -18.48 -17.68 -9.19
C ILE A 71 -17.60 -17.10 -10.30
N LYS A 72 -17.27 -15.82 -10.15
CA LYS A 72 -16.35 -15.11 -11.04
C LYS A 72 -14.94 -15.23 -10.51
N THR A 73 -14.07 -15.81 -11.33
CA THR A 73 -12.62 -15.90 -11.14
C THR A 73 -11.92 -14.93 -12.08
N ALA A 74 -10.61 -14.72 -11.91
CA ALA A 74 -9.83 -13.84 -12.79
C ALA A 74 -9.85 -14.34 -14.25
N ASN A 75 -9.78 -15.67 -14.42
CA ASN A 75 -9.98 -16.34 -15.70
C ASN A 75 -11.20 -17.26 -15.62
N GLN A 76 -12.16 -17.07 -16.52
CA GLN A 76 -13.42 -17.84 -16.59
C GLN A 76 -13.45 -18.86 -17.74
N ASN A 77 -12.53 -18.73 -18.72
CA ASN A 77 -12.54 -19.49 -19.98
C ASN A 77 -11.32 -20.41 -20.10
N GLY A 78 -10.84 -20.93 -18.97
CA GLY A 78 -9.60 -21.69 -18.88
C GLY A 78 -9.31 -22.06 -17.44
N THR A 79 -8.04 -22.07 -17.07
CA THR A 79 -7.61 -22.40 -15.70
C THR A 79 -8.02 -21.27 -14.73
N PRO A 80 -8.92 -21.53 -13.76
CA PRO A 80 -9.39 -20.48 -12.86
C PRO A 80 -8.32 -20.12 -11.83
N TYR A 81 -8.14 -18.84 -11.55
CA TYR A 81 -7.32 -18.35 -10.43
C TYR A 81 -7.93 -17.08 -9.84
N TYR A 82 -7.50 -16.72 -8.64
CA TYR A 82 -7.81 -15.43 -8.02
C TYR A 82 -6.66 -14.44 -8.15
N THR A 83 -7.00 -13.16 -8.27
CA THR A 83 -6.01 -12.09 -8.24
C THR A 83 -5.41 -12.02 -6.83
N ASN A 84 -4.08 -11.96 -6.76
CA ASN A 84 -3.38 -12.04 -5.49
C ASN A 84 -3.71 -10.85 -4.57
N SER A 85 -4.00 -11.12 -3.30
CA SER A 85 -4.18 -10.09 -2.27
C SER A 85 -5.11 -8.94 -2.71
N SER A 86 -4.57 -7.71 -2.77
CA SER A 86 -5.23 -6.50 -3.27
C SER A 86 -4.55 -5.97 -4.54
N HIS A 87 -3.91 -6.84 -5.32
CA HIS A 87 -3.40 -6.46 -6.64
C HIS A 87 -4.55 -6.18 -7.62
N LEU A 88 -4.27 -5.34 -8.60
CA LEU A 88 -5.13 -5.15 -9.76
C LEU A 88 -5.15 -6.43 -10.61
N PRO A 89 -6.21 -6.66 -11.41
CA PRO A 89 -6.21 -7.71 -12.42
C PRO A 89 -4.99 -7.57 -13.34
N VAL A 90 -4.32 -8.69 -13.63
CA VAL A 90 -3.05 -8.71 -14.37
C VAL A 90 -3.15 -8.17 -15.81
N GLY A 91 -4.35 -8.15 -16.38
CA GLY A 91 -4.62 -7.59 -17.71
C GLY A 91 -5.28 -6.21 -17.71
N PHE A 92 -5.25 -5.48 -16.58
CA PHE A 92 -6.01 -4.22 -16.45
C PHE A 92 -5.48 -3.06 -17.29
N THR A 93 -4.18 -2.78 -17.23
CA THR A 93 -3.56 -1.63 -17.90
C THR A 93 -2.11 -1.94 -18.24
N ASP A 94 -1.63 -1.38 -19.34
CA ASP A 94 -0.21 -1.36 -19.70
C ASP A 94 0.50 -0.08 -19.24
N ASP A 95 -0.19 0.83 -18.56
CA ASP A 95 0.40 2.00 -17.93
C ASP A 95 0.66 1.78 -16.43
N ILE A 96 1.94 1.86 -16.07
CA ILE A 96 2.42 1.63 -14.70
C ILE A 96 1.92 2.70 -13.73
N PHE A 97 1.77 3.96 -14.15
CA PHE A 97 1.39 5.04 -13.25
C PHE A 97 -0.09 4.98 -12.90
N SER A 98 -0.95 4.66 -13.87
CA SER A 98 -2.36 4.34 -13.62
C SER A 98 -2.53 3.17 -12.64
N ALA A 99 -1.65 2.16 -12.71
CA ALA A 99 -1.67 1.06 -11.75
C ALA A 99 -1.18 1.50 -10.36
N LEU A 100 -0.10 2.28 -10.29
CA LEU A 100 0.46 2.82 -9.05
C LEU A 100 -0.52 3.78 -8.34
N ASP A 101 -1.22 4.63 -9.07
CA ASP A 101 -2.23 5.56 -8.53
C ASP A 101 -3.33 4.84 -7.75
N ILE A 102 -3.65 3.60 -8.11
CA ILE A 102 -4.62 2.78 -7.38
C ILE A 102 -3.94 1.93 -6.30
N GLN A 103 -2.77 1.35 -6.61
CA GLN A 103 -2.11 0.38 -5.75
C GLN A 103 -1.41 1.02 -4.54
N ASP A 104 -0.94 2.26 -4.64
CA ASP A 104 -0.19 2.93 -3.56
C ASP A 104 -0.98 3.00 -2.25
N ASP A 105 -2.22 3.46 -2.33
CA ASP A 105 -3.13 3.56 -1.20
C ASP A 105 -3.48 2.20 -0.59
N LEU A 106 -3.50 1.13 -1.39
CA LEU A 106 -3.86 -0.21 -0.92
C LEU A 106 -2.66 -0.92 -0.30
N GLN A 107 -1.49 -0.83 -0.93
CA GLN A 107 -0.31 -1.55 -0.48
C GLN A 107 0.26 -0.98 0.82
N THR A 108 0.16 0.33 1.05
CA THR A 108 0.54 0.97 2.33
C THR A 108 -0.31 0.53 3.52
N LEU A 109 -1.44 -0.14 3.30
CA LEU A 109 -2.28 -0.67 4.37
C LEU A 109 -1.76 -2.00 4.94
N TYR A 110 -0.88 -2.71 4.25
CA TYR A 110 -0.23 -3.89 4.83
C TYR A 110 0.84 -3.46 5.84
N THR A 111 0.98 -4.20 6.94
CA THR A 111 1.97 -3.91 7.99
C THR A 111 3.21 -4.81 7.90
N SER A 112 3.24 -5.71 6.91
CA SER A 112 4.32 -6.64 6.61
C SER A 112 4.56 -6.69 5.08
N GLY A 113 4.90 -7.86 4.56
CA GLY A 113 5.17 -8.11 3.16
C GLY A 113 4.03 -7.65 2.26
N THR A 114 4.35 -6.67 1.44
CA THR A 114 3.63 -6.38 0.20
C THR A 114 4.65 -6.06 -0.89
N VAL A 115 4.24 -6.19 -2.14
CA VAL A 115 5.06 -5.86 -3.29
C VAL A 115 4.18 -5.39 -4.43
N PHE A 116 4.59 -4.32 -5.09
CA PHE A 116 4.11 -3.97 -6.42
C PHE A 116 5.06 -4.52 -7.48
N HIS A 117 4.53 -5.32 -8.41
CA HIS A 117 5.31 -5.88 -9.50
C HIS A 117 5.20 -5.01 -10.74
N ALA A 118 6.23 -4.23 -11.05
CA ALA A 118 6.34 -3.62 -12.37
C ALA A 118 6.84 -4.69 -13.35
N PHE A 119 5.92 -5.43 -13.96
CA PHE A 119 6.24 -6.37 -15.05
C PHE A 119 6.53 -5.59 -16.31
N LEU A 120 7.80 -5.48 -16.67
CA LEU A 120 8.32 -4.62 -17.73
C LEU A 120 8.79 -5.51 -18.87
N GLY A 121 7.92 -5.82 -19.83
CA GLY A 121 8.07 -6.96 -20.74
C GLY A 121 9.47 -7.44 -21.03
N GLU A 122 10.11 -6.93 -22.08
CA GLU A 122 11.53 -7.19 -22.31
C GLU A 122 12.45 -6.21 -21.57
N LYS A 123 13.75 -6.54 -21.54
CA LYS A 123 14.77 -5.71 -20.88
C LYS A 123 14.63 -4.25 -21.28
N LEU A 124 14.58 -3.36 -20.29
CA LEU A 124 14.61 -1.93 -20.53
C LEU A 124 15.86 -1.55 -21.35
N PRO A 125 15.71 -0.74 -22.41
CA PRO A 125 16.77 -0.51 -23.40
C PRO A 125 18.00 0.19 -22.80
N ASP A 126 17.81 0.94 -21.70
CA ASP A 126 18.89 1.66 -21.02
C ASP A 126 18.71 1.68 -19.49
N TRP A 127 19.83 1.64 -18.77
CA TRP A 127 19.84 1.69 -17.31
C TRP A 127 19.39 3.06 -16.79
N LYS A 128 19.64 4.15 -17.53
CA LYS A 128 19.19 5.50 -17.12
C LYS A 128 17.66 5.61 -17.16
N SER A 129 17.05 4.98 -18.15
CA SER A 129 15.60 4.82 -18.27
C SER A 129 15.02 4.12 -17.04
N THR A 130 15.64 3.00 -16.64
CA THR A 130 15.29 2.26 -15.43
C THR A 130 15.45 3.11 -14.18
N ALA A 131 16.59 3.77 -14.00
CA ALA A 131 16.89 4.61 -12.84
C ALA A 131 15.91 5.79 -12.73
N THR A 132 15.51 6.38 -13.85
CA THR A 132 14.52 7.45 -13.90
C THR A 132 13.14 6.96 -13.45
N LEU A 133 12.72 5.77 -13.90
CA LEU A 133 11.47 5.18 -13.47
C LEU A 133 11.48 4.87 -11.97
N VAL A 134 12.54 4.20 -11.49
CA VAL A 134 12.72 3.90 -10.06
C VAL A 134 12.66 5.15 -9.20
N ARG A 135 13.39 6.21 -9.60
CA ARG A 135 13.38 7.50 -8.90
C ARG A 135 11.99 8.10 -8.84
N LYS A 136 11.26 8.12 -9.95
CA LYS A 136 9.91 8.70 -10.00
C LYS A 136 8.91 7.95 -9.16
N ILE A 137 8.99 6.62 -9.14
CA ILE A 137 8.14 5.82 -8.25
C ILE A 137 8.43 6.19 -6.80
N ALA A 138 9.71 6.21 -6.40
CA ALA A 138 10.13 6.55 -5.04
C ALA A 138 9.78 8.00 -4.62
N GLU A 139 9.82 8.96 -5.55
CA GLU A 139 9.54 10.38 -5.25
C GLU A 139 8.04 10.70 -5.19
N ASN A 140 7.17 9.91 -5.85
CA ASN A 140 5.74 10.26 -6.00
C ASN A 140 4.78 9.29 -5.29
N TYR A 141 5.26 8.15 -4.82
CA TYR A 141 4.46 7.11 -4.19
C TYR A 141 5.10 6.60 -2.90
N SER A 142 4.26 6.07 -2.01
CA SER A 142 4.65 5.64 -0.65
C SER A 142 4.78 4.12 -0.50
N LEU A 143 4.61 3.35 -1.58
CA LEU A 143 4.73 1.89 -1.56
C LEU A 143 6.02 1.44 -0.87
N PRO A 144 5.94 0.49 0.08
CA PRO A 144 7.11 0.05 0.82
C PRO A 144 8.08 -0.79 -0.01
N TYR A 145 7.56 -1.47 -1.05
CA TYR A 145 8.37 -2.34 -1.91
C TYR A 145 7.76 -2.46 -3.30
N TYR A 146 8.59 -2.22 -4.31
CA TYR A 146 8.26 -2.45 -5.72
C TYR A 146 9.45 -3.09 -6.43
N THR A 147 9.15 -3.80 -7.53
CA THR A 147 10.16 -4.52 -8.32
C THR A 147 10.12 -4.06 -9.76
N MET A 148 11.30 -3.97 -10.39
CA MET A 148 11.43 -3.88 -11.86
C MET A 148 11.64 -5.31 -12.38
N SER A 149 10.63 -5.88 -13.02
CA SER A 149 10.57 -7.32 -13.33
C SER A 149 10.47 -7.56 -14.83
N PRO A 150 11.60 -7.56 -15.56
CA PRO A 150 11.60 -7.98 -16.95
C PRO A 150 11.47 -9.49 -17.11
N THR A 151 10.91 -9.90 -18.24
CA THR A 151 10.91 -11.26 -18.77
C THR A 151 12.13 -11.43 -19.67
N TYR A 152 12.86 -12.53 -19.47
CA TYR A 152 14.05 -12.88 -20.25
C TYR A 152 14.14 -14.38 -20.43
N SER A 153 14.97 -14.85 -21.35
CA SER A 153 15.14 -16.28 -21.60
C SER A 153 16.59 -16.71 -21.47
N ILE A 154 16.84 -17.99 -21.21
CA ILE A 154 18.18 -18.58 -21.12
C ILE A 154 18.25 -19.75 -22.10
N CYS A 155 19.16 -19.64 -23.06
CA CYS A 155 19.57 -20.75 -23.92
C CYS A 155 20.76 -21.48 -23.28
N PRO A 156 20.79 -22.83 -23.27
CA PRO A 156 21.93 -23.59 -22.74
C PRO A 156 23.26 -23.30 -23.44
N GLU A 157 23.23 -22.91 -24.71
CA GLU A 157 24.42 -22.62 -25.53
C GLU A 157 24.76 -21.13 -25.57
N HIS A 158 23.76 -20.27 -25.83
CA HIS A 158 23.97 -18.83 -26.07
C HIS A 158 23.74 -17.96 -24.82
N GLY A 159 23.29 -18.56 -23.71
CA GLY A 159 23.09 -17.85 -22.45
C GLY A 159 21.87 -16.92 -22.47
N TYR A 160 22.03 -15.72 -21.91
CA TYR A 160 20.95 -14.76 -21.71
C TYR A 160 20.39 -14.22 -23.05
N LEU A 161 19.08 -14.27 -23.20
CA LEU A 161 18.31 -13.73 -24.31
C LEU A 161 17.31 -12.70 -23.76
N THR A 162 17.26 -11.52 -24.39
CA THR A 162 16.27 -10.49 -24.05
C THR A 162 14.88 -10.94 -24.50
N GLY A 163 13.87 -10.83 -23.63
CA GLY A 163 12.49 -11.15 -23.96
C GLY A 163 12.11 -12.62 -23.81
N GLU A 164 10.88 -12.93 -24.22
CA GLU A 164 10.25 -14.24 -24.12
C GLU A 164 10.54 -15.09 -25.37
N HIS A 165 11.45 -16.05 -25.21
CA HIS A 165 11.89 -16.96 -26.26
C HIS A 165 11.91 -18.39 -25.72
N PHE A 166 10.89 -19.18 -26.08
CA PHE A 166 10.87 -20.62 -25.79
C PHE A 166 11.84 -21.42 -26.66
N GLN A 167 12.24 -20.84 -27.80
CA GLN A 167 13.29 -21.37 -28.67
C GLN A 167 14.33 -20.29 -28.92
N CYS A 168 15.60 -20.67 -28.85
CA CYS A 168 16.71 -19.76 -29.07
C CYS A 168 16.68 -19.24 -30.52
N PRO A 169 16.67 -17.92 -30.75
CA PRO A 169 16.65 -17.37 -32.11
C PRO A 169 17.98 -17.58 -32.86
N GLN A 170 19.04 -18.05 -32.18
CA GLN A 170 20.37 -18.25 -32.76
C GLN A 170 20.60 -19.70 -33.21
N CYS A 171 20.29 -20.70 -32.36
CA CYS A 171 20.45 -22.12 -32.73
C CYS A 171 19.16 -22.93 -32.85
N GLY A 172 18.00 -22.36 -32.51
CA GLY A 172 16.72 -23.05 -32.55
C GLY A 172 16.50 -24.08 -31.44
N SER A 173 17.44 -24.24 -30.50
CA SER A 173 17.27 -25.12 -29.34
C SER A 173 16.18 -24.59 -28.40
N ASP A 174 15.63 -25.45 -27.55
CA ASP A 174 14.75 -25.02 -26.47
C ASP A 174 15.48 -24.05 -25.52
N ALA A 175 14.73 -23.07 -25.00
CA ALA A 175 15.19 -22.06 -24.05
C ALA A 175 14.21 -21.92 -22.88
N GLU A 176 14.75 -21.62 -21.71
CA GLU A 176 13.96 -21.43 -20.49
C GLU A 176 13.53 -19.97 -20.39
N VAL A 177 12.24 -19.70 -20.23
CA VAL A 177 11.73 -18.33 -20.08
C VAL A 177 11.61 -18.03 -18.60
N TYR A 178 12.36 -17.05 -18.10
CA TYR A 178 12.34 -16.59 -16.72
C TYR A 178 11.48 -15.34 -16.59
N SER A 179 10.53 -15.40 -15.66
CA SER A 179 9.82 -14.22 -15.16
C SER A 179 9.70 -14.31 -13.65
N ARG A 180 9.26 -13.22 -13.02
CA ARG A 180 8.96 -13.21 -11.59
C ARG A 180 7.56 -13.78 -11.37
N ILE A 181 7.47 -14.88 -10.61
CA ILE A 181 6.19 -15.54 -10.32
C ILE A 181 5.40 -14.76 -9.26
N THR A 182 6.05 -14.54 -8.12
CA THR A 182 5.57 -13.69 -7.02
C THR A 182 6.80 -12.97 -6.44
N GLY A 183 7.56 -13.61 -5.56
CA GLY A 183 8.72 -13.02 -4.89
C GLY A 183 10.06 -13.23 -5.59
N TYR A 184 10.18 -14.19 -6.53
CA TYR A 184 11.46 -14.59 -7.13
C TYR A 184 11.31 -15.01 -8.59
N TYR A 185 12.46 -15.12 -9.29
CA TYR A 185 12.52 -15.57 -10.68
C TYR A 185 12.51 -17.09 -10.77
N ARG A 186 11.70 -17.62 -11.69
CA ARG A 186 11.59 -19.06 -11.95
C ARG A 186 11.21 -19.28 -13.41
N PRO A 187 11.68 -20.35 -14.07
CA PRO A 187 11.22 -20.70 -15.41
C PRO A 187 9.71 -20.83 -15.46
N VAL A 188 9.05 -20.14 -16.39
CA VAL A 188 7.60 -20.14 -16.59
C VAL A 188 7.09 -21.55 -16.87
N GLN A 189 7.90 -22.36 -17.57
CA GLN A 189 7.64 -23.78 -17.83
C GLN A 189 7.43 -24.60 -16.53
N ASN A 190 7.97 -24.15 -15.40
CA ASN A 190 7.91 -24.83 -14.11
C ASN A 190 6.82 -24.24 -13.18
N TRP A 191 5.95 -23.36 -13.67
CA TRP A 191 4.89 -22.75 -12.87
C TRP A 191 3.68 -23.68 -12.81
N ASN A 192 2.90 -23.56 -11.73
CA ASN A 192 1.62 -24.27 -11.65
C ASN A 192 0.62 -23.72 -12.67
N GLU A 193 -0.43 -24.48 -12.98
CA GLU A 193 -1.40 -24.14 -14.03
C GLU A 193 -2.01 -22.73 -13.85
N GLY A 194 -2.39 -22.37 -12.62
CA GLY A 194 -2.99 -21.06 -12.36
C GLY A 194 -2.00 -19.92 -12.52
N LYS A 195 -0.75 -20.08 -12.08
CA LYS A 195 0.31 -19.08 -12.31
C LYS A 195 0.72 -18.98 -13.77
N ALA A 196 0.75 -20.10 -14.50
CA ALA A 196 0.97 -20.10 -15.93
C ALA A 196 -0.18 -19.39 -16.68
N GLN A 197 -1.42 -19.54 -16.22
CA GLN A 197 -2.55 -18.79 -16.78
C GLN A 197 -2.50 -17.30 -16.42
N GLU A 198 -2.17 -16.96 -15.17
CA GLU A 198 -1.94 -15.57 -14.74
C GLU A 198 -0.86 -14.88 -15.57
N PHE A 199 0.21 -15.61 -15.93
CA PHE A 199 1.26 -15.11 -16.83
C PHE A 199 0.71 -14.83 -18.23
N LYS A 200 -0.09 -15.73 -18.80
CA LYS A 200 -0.70 -15.56 -20.13
C LYS A 200 -1.70 -14.41 -20.20
N ASP A 201 -2.45 -14.19 -19.12
CA ASP A 201 -3.45 -13.13 -19.03
C ASP A 201 -2.82 -11.75 -18.75
N ARG A 202 -1.53 -11.72 -18.42
CA ARG A 202 -0.82 -10.52 -18.00
C ARG A 202 -0.61 -9.57 -19.16
N VAL A 203 -0.92 -8.30 -18.91
CA VAL A 203 -0.48 -7.19 -19.76
C VAL A 203 0.73 -6.56 -19.09
N GLU A 204 1.85 -6.52 -19.82
CA GLU A 204 3.10 -5.96 -19.33
C GLU A 204 3.12 -4.44 -19.51
N TYR A 205 3.79 -3.73 -18.59
CA TYR A 205 3.82 -2.28 -18.61
C TYR A 205 4.73 -1.74 -19.71
N GLN A 206 4.22 -0.78 -20.49
CA GLN A 206 4.95 -0.12 -21.56
C GLN A 206 5.65 1.14 -21.04
N GLN A 207 6.98 1.12 -21.04
CA GLN A 207 7.78 2.24 -20.55
C GLN A 207 7.57 3.53 -21.37
N GLU A 208 7.28 3.43 -22.67
CA GLU A 208 7.04 4.61 -23.52
C GLU A 208 5.82 5.41 -23.08
N LYS A 209 4.77 4.73 -22.60
CA LYS A 209 3.58 5.37 -22.03
C LYS A 209 3.88 6.01 -20.68
N ALA A 210 4.64 5.31 -19.85
CA ALA A 210 5.15 5.86 -18.60
C ALA A 210 5.89 7.20 -18.83
N ASN A 211 6.71 7.29 -19.88
CA ASN A 211 7.42 8.51 -20.26
C ASN A 211 6.53 9.67 -20.71
N ARG A 212 5.34 9.40 -21.25
CA ARG A 212 4.36 10.43 -21.63
C ARG A 212 3.56 10.92 -20.43
N GLU A 213 3.17 10.02 -19.54
CA GLU A 213 2.44 10.34 -18.32
C GLU A 213 3.27 11.05 -17.24
N ILE A 214 4.60 10.98 -17.36
CA ILE A 214 5.54 11.75 -16.54
C ILE A 214 5.25 13.25 -16.53
N GLN A 215 4.67 13.82 -17.59
CA GLN A 215 4.25 15.22 -17.59
C GLN A 215 2.96 15.46 -16.81
N HIS A 216 2.13 14.43 -16.63
CA HIS A 216 0.80 14.50 -16.03
C HIS A 216 0.78 14.13 -14.52
N VAL A 217 1.66 13.24 -14.05
CA VAL A 217 1.78 12.89 -12.61
C VAL A 217 2.16 14.12 -11.77
N VAL A 218 3.07 14.97 -12.29
CA VAL A 218 3.47 16.24 -11.68
C VAL A 218 2.29 17.23 -11.53
N LEU A 219 1.24 17.08 -12.35
CA LEU A 219 0.06 17.95 -12.35
C LEU A 219 -1.07 17.45 -11.44
N ARG A 220 -1.17 16.14 -11.16
CA ARG A 220 -2.28 15.55 -10.38
C ARG A 220 -2.04 15.56 -8.87
N LYS A 221 -0.82 15.30 -8.41
CA LYS A 221 -0.40 15.54 -7.03
C LYS A 221 0.37 16.84 -7.07
N GLY A 222 -0.29 17.96 -6.75
CA GLY A 222 0.28 19.30 -6.85
C GLY A 222 1.72 19.32 -6.35
N ALA A 223 2.61 19.91 -7.16
CA ALA A 223 4.04 19.96 -6.94
C ALA A 223 4.39 20.05 -5.45
N VAL A 224 4.88 18.95 -4.88
CA VAL A 224 5.62 19.03 -3.63
C VAL A 224 6.89 19.79 -3.97
N GLN A 225 6.85 21.11 -3.78
CA GLN A 225 8.04 21.92 -3.78
C GLN A 225 8.88 21.40 -2.62
N VAL A 226 10.01 20.76 -2.96
CA VAL A 226 11.08 20.53 -2.00
C VAL A 226 11.46 21.90 -1.43
N PRO A 227 11.23 22.19 -0.14
CA PRO A 227 11.58 23.49 0.40
C PRO A 227 13.10 23.59 0.38
N THR A 228 13.61 24.51 -0.43
CA THR A 228 15.01 24.93 -0.30
C THR A 228 15.09 25.74 0.98
N MET A 229 15.64 25.16 2.06
CA MET A 229 15.80 25.87 3.32
C MET A 229 16.78 27.04 3.12
N GLN A 230 16.24 28.25 3.02
CA GLN A 230 16.97 29.47 3.34
C GLN A 230 16.62 29.86 4.78
N ALA A 231 17.63 29.88 5.64
CA ALA A 231 17.50 30.31 7.01
C ALA A 231 17.02 31.77 7.06
N LYS A 232 15.79 31.98 7.52
CA LYS A 232 15.29 33.29 7.95
C LYS A 232 15.18 33.27 9.47
N VAL A 233 16.05 34.05 10.11
CA VAL A 233 15.92 34.41 11.52
C VAL A 233 14.70 35.31 11.65
N VAL A 234 13.70 34.89 12.42
CA VAL A 234 12.56 35.73 12.80
C VAL A 234 12.53 35.84 14.32
N THR A 235 12.49 37.08 14.79
CA THR A 235 12.45 37.50 16.18
C THR A 235 11.11 37.17 16.82
N VAL A 236 11.16 36.62 18.03
CA VAL A 236 10.02 36.23 18.86
C VAL A 236 9.24 37.47 19.32
N SER A 237 7.94 37.49 19.08
CA SER A 237 6.99 38.39 19.75
C SER A 237 6.01 37.56 20.58
N GLU A 238 5.80 38.04 21.81
CA GLU A 238 5.06 37.49 22.96
C GLU A 238 3.79 36.69 22.62
N VAL A 239 3.67 35.49 23.22
CA VAL A 239 2.51 34.59 23.12
C VAL A 239 1.75 34.60 24.45
N GLU A 240 0.46 34.86 24.40
CA GLU A 240 -0.45 34.73 25.56
C GLU A 240 -0.48 33.29 26.09
N PRO A 241 -0.70 33.07 27.41
CA PRO A 241 -0.65 31.74 27.99
C PRO A 241 -1.79 30.86 27.47
N LEU A 242 -1.44 29.77 26.77
CA LEU A 242 -2.36 28.74 26.33
C LEU A 242 -2.82 27.91 27.53
N GLU A 243 -4.13 27.85 27.79
CA GLU A 243 -4.77 26.95 28.75
C GLU A 243 -5.75 26.03 28.01
N GLY A 244 -5.71 24.72 28.27
CA GLY A 244 -6.62 23.76 27.66
C GLY A 244 -6.05 22.37 27.42
N ILE A 245 -6.90 21.50 26.87
CA ILE A 245 -6.56 20.12 26.49
C ILE A 245 -6.35 20.05 24.98
N PHE A 246 -5.20 19.53 24.55
CA PHE A 246 -4.81 19.42 23.15
C PHE A 246 -4.58 17.96 22.75
N LEU A 247 -5.24 17.51 21.70
CA LEU A 247 -5.02 16.21 21.09
C LEU A 247 -4.18 16.36 19.83
N PHE A 248 -2.94 15.90 19.88
CA PHE A 248 -2.04 15.84 18.73
C PHE A 248 -2.34 14.60 17.89
N VAL A 249 -2.57 14.83 16.60
CA VAL A 249 -2.87 13.79 15.61
C VAL A 249 -1.93 13.89 14.40
N THR A 250 -1.87 12.84 13.61
CA THR A 250 -1.25 12.86 12.28
C THR A 250 -2.18 12.21 11.25
N PRO A 251 -2.04 12.53 9.95
CA PRO A 251 -2.90 11.99 8.89
C PRO A 251 -2.84 10.46 8.77
N THR A 252 -1.70 9.85 9.13
CA THR A 252 -1.45 8.41 9.01
C THR A 252 -1.70 7.62 10.30
N CYS A 253 -2.10 8.29 11.38
CA CYS A 253 -2.28 7.68 12.70
C CYS A 253 -3.59 6.88 12.80
N PRO A 254 -3.53 5.53 12.89
CA PRO A 254 -4.74 4.69 12.98
C PRO A 254 -5.49 4.88 14.30
N ASN A 255 -4.75 5.14 15.39
CA ASN A 255 -5.29 5.27 16.74
C ASN A 255 -5.93 6.64 17.02
N CYS A 256 -5.75 7.62 16.14
CA CYS A 256 -6.24 8.99 16.35
C CYS A 256 -7.77 9.08 16.25
N LYS A 257 -8.40 8.26 15.39
CA LYS A 257 -9.87 8.14 15.34
C LYS A 257 -10.44 7.58 16.64
N THR A 258 -9.78 6.56 17.19
CA THR A 258 -10.18 5.93 18.46
C THR A 258 -10.02 6.89 19.64
N ALA A 259 -8.92 7.64 19.69
CA ALA A 259 -8.69 8.65 20.73
C ALA A 259 -9.76 9.77 20.72
N LYS A 260 -10.10 10.30 19.53
CA LYS A 260 -11.18 11.29 19.38
C LYS A 260 -12.51 10.76 19.92
N ARG A 261 -12.93 9.57 19.47
CA ARG A 261 -14.18 8.95 19.94
C ARG A 261 -14.22 8.78 21.45
N MET A 262 -13.11 8.37 22.07
CA MET A 262 -13.04 8.16 23.52
C MET A 262 -13.12 9.47 24.33
N LEU A 263 -12.59 10.57 23.80
CA LEU A 263 -12.70 11.89 24.42
C LEU A 263 -14.12 12.44 24.27
N ASP A 264 -14.72 12.28 23.09
CA ASP A 264 -16.09 12.68 22.79
C ASP A 264 -17.10 11.92 23.68
N GLU A 265 -16.94 10.59 23.83
CA GLU A 265 -17.77 9.73 24.69
C GLU A 265 -17.63 10.08 26.18
N ALA A 266 -16.48 10.60 26.59
CA ALA A 266 -16.22 11.06 27.96
C ALA A 266 -16.66 12.53 28.20
N GLY A 267 -17.21 13.21 27.18
CA GLY A 267 -17.66 14.60 27.29
C GLY A 267 -16.54 15.62 27.50
N ILE A 268 -15.29 15.26 27.20
CA ILE A 268 -14.12 16.11 27.44
C ILE A 268 -13.98 17.09 26.28
N GLN A 269 -13.85 18.38 26.57
CA GLN A 269 -13.56 19.41 25.56
C GLN A 269 -12.06 19.45 25.27
N TYR A 270 -11.68 19.29 23.99
CA TYR A 270 -10.29 19.30 23.55
C TYR A 270 -10.15 20.00 22.19
N GLN A 271 -8.93 20.48 21.90
CA GLN A 271 -8.56 21.01 20.60
C GLN A 271 -7.69 20.01 19.83
N VAL A 272 -7.99 19.80 18.55
CA VAL A 272 -7.19 18.91 17.70
C VAL A 272 -6.08 19.71 17.03
N ILE A 273 -4.84 19.23 17.14
CA ILE A 273 -3.67 19.79 16.47
C ILE A 273 -3.07 18.73 15.57
N ASP A 274 -2.89 19.04 14.29
CA ASP A 274 -2.08 18.20 13.41
C ASP A 274 -0.59 18.52 13.65
N ALA A 275 0.17 17.51 14.07
CA ALA A 275 1.59 17.65 14.35
C ALA A 275 2.43 17.99 13.11
N PHE A 276 1.94 17.70 11.89
CA PHE A 276 2.60 18.10 10.65
C PHE A 276 2.32 19.55 10.27
N GLU A 277 1.11 20.06 10.56
CA GLU A 277 0.76 21.45 10.25
C GLU A 277 1.34 22.45 11.26
N LYS A 278 1.57 22.01 12.51
CA LYS A 278 2.10 22.85 13.60
C LYS A 278 3.27 22.17 14.35
N PRO A 279 4.43 22.00 13.71
CA PRO A 279 5.60 21.36 14.33
C PRO A 279 6.11 22.11 15.56
N ASP A 280 6.04 23.45 15.57
CA ASP A 280 6.47 24.29 16.69
C ASP A 280 5.72 23.96 18.00
N MET A 281 4.42 23.63 17.89
CA MET A 281 3.63 23.22 19.05
C MET A 281 3.99 21.81 19.51
N ALA A 282 4.23 20.88 18.58
CA ALA A 282 4.64 19.53 18.91
C ALA A 282 6.00 19.51 19.62
N GLU A 283 6.94 20.36 19.19
CA GLU A 283 8.25 20.51 19.83
C GLU A 283 8.13 21.17 21.22
N THR A 284 7.33 22.23 21.34
CA THR A 284 7.05 22.93 22.61
C THR A 284 6.50 21.99 23.68
N PHE A 285 5.60 21.08 23.30
CA PHE A 285 4.97 20.12 24.21
C PHE A 285 5.65 18.75 24.24
N HIS A 286 6.83 18.62 23.61
CA HIS A 286 7.62 17.40 23.54
C HIS A 286 6.83 16.17 23.04
N VAL A 287 5.95 16.37 22.07
CA VAL A 287 5.12 15.31 21.47
C VAL A 287 5.96 14.51 20.48
N GLN A 288 6.21 13.23 20.79
CA GLN A 288 7.05 12.35 19.96
C GLN A 288 6.26 11.36 19.10
N ALA A 289 4.96 11.20 19.35
CA ALA A 289 4.09 10.28 18.63
C ALA A 289 2.63 10.75 18.63
N ALA A 290 1.84 10.28 17.66
CA ALA A 290 0.39 10.48 17.63
C ALA A 290 -0.35 9.14 17.83
N PRO A 291 -1.48 9.11 18.56
CA PRO A 291 -2.11 10.24 19.25
C PRO A 291 -1.42 10.57 20.57
N SER A 292 -1.27 11.86 20.89
CA SER A 292 -0.85 12.33 22.22
C SER A 292 -1.82 13.36 22.75
N LEU A 293 -2.25 13.23 23.99
CA LEU A 293 -3.10 14.21 24.69
C LEU A 293 -2.25 15.00 25.67
N VAL A 294 -2.28 16.33 25.56
CA VAL A 294 -1.53 17.25 26.41
C VAL A 294 -2.52 18.12 27.18
N VAL A 295 -2.38 18.18 28.50
CA VAL A 295 -3.17 19.04 29.38
C VAL A 295 -2.29 20.19 29.84
N VAL A 296 -2.72 21.42 29.57
CA VAL A 296 -1.99 22.65 29.90
C VAL A 296 -2.83 23.48 30.85
N ASP A 297 -2.29 23.77 32.04
CA ASP A 297 -2.86 24.69 33.04
C ASP A 297 -1.86 25.80 33.35
N LYS A 298 -2.33 27.05 33.40
CA LYS A 298 -1.51 28.26 33.68
C LYS A 298 -0.25 28.39 32.81
N GLY A 299 -0.34 28.00 31.54
CA GLY A 299 0.77 28.09 30.58
C GLY A 299 1.88 27.06 30.79
N HIS A 300 1.68 26.05 31.65
CA HIS A 300 2.62 24.95 31.86
C HIS A 300 1.97 23.61 31.50
N THR A 301 2.76 22.73 30.86
CA THR A 301 2.36 21.35 30.60
C THR A 301 2.25 20.60 31.92
N GLU A 302 1.03 20.21 32.29
CA GLU A 302 0.79 19.50 33.54
C GLU A 302 0.95 17.99 33.32
N GLN A 303 0.33 17.46 32.25
CA GLN A 303 0.31 16.03 31.96
C GLN A 303 0.30 15.78 30.44
N THR A 304 1.11 14.81 30.02
CA THR A 304 1.14 14.31 28.64
C THR A 304 0.83 12.82 28.64
N PHE A 305 -0.15 12.42 27.85
CA PHE A 305 -0.55 11.03 27.63
C PHE A 305 -0.18 10.66 26.20
N ALA A 306 0.91 9.91 26.04
CA ALA A 306 1.53 9.59 24.75
C ALA A 306 0.98 8.29 24.13
N THR A 307 0.15 7.55 24.85
CA THR A 307 -0.45 6.30 24.38
C THR A 307 -1.96 6.29 24.50
N ILE A 308 -2.62 5.44 23.69
CA ILE A 308 -4.07 5.31 23.73
C ILE A 308 -4.60 4.75 25.07
N GLN A 309 -3.78 3.98 25.80
CA GLN A 309 -4.12 3.44 27.10
C GLN A 309 -4.08 4.51 28.19
N GLU A 310 -3.11 5.41 28.13
CA GLU A 310 -3.00 6.58 29.00
C GLU A 310 -4.18 7.53 28.77
N ILE A 311 -4.52 7.80 27.50
CA ILE A 311 -5.71 8.58 27.14
C ILE A 311 -7.00 7.89 27.63
N ARG A 312 -7.08 6.56 27.52
CA ARG A 312 -8.19 5.77 28.10
C ARG A 312 -8.30 5.92 29.61
N GLY A 313 -7.15 5.90 30.30
CA GLY A 313 -7.05 6.10 31.74
C GLY A 313 -7.56 7.48 32.15
N PHE A 314 -7.14 8.51 31.42
CA PHE A 314 -7.61 9.89 31.60
C PHE A 314 -9.13 10.02 31.44
N CYS A 315 -9.71 9.48 30.36
CA CYS A 315 -11.16 9.46 30.14
C CYS A 315 -11.93 8.76 31.27
N LYS A 316 -11.39 7.66 31.82
CA LYS A 316 -12.02 6.92 32.92
C LYS A 316 -11.90 7.64 34.27
N GLY A 317 -10.81 8.38 34.50
CA GLY A 317 -10.61 9.18 35.71
C GLY A 317 -11.59 10.35 35.81
N ASN A 318 -11.95 10.96 34.68
CA ASN A 318 -12.84 12.12 34.63
C ASN A 318 -14.33 11.79 34.73
N ASN A 319 -14.74 10.53 34.50
CA ASN A 319 -16.14 10.08 34.64
C ASN A 319 -16.54 9.76 36.09
N ASN A 320 -15.63 9.88 37.06
CA ASN A 320 -15.85 9.59 38.48
C ASN A 320 -15.94 10.86 39.36
N ASN A 321 -15.98 12.05 38.76
CA ASN A 321 -16.31 13.34 39.40
C ASN A 321 -17.62 13.88 38.84
#